data_AF-A0A167SNS4-F1
#
_entry.id   AF-A0A167SNS4-F1
#
_cell.length_a   1.000
_cell.length_b   1.000
_cell.length_c   1.000
_cell.angle_alpha   90.00
_cell.angle_beta   90.00
_cell.angle_gamma   90.00
#
_symmetry.space_group_name_H-M   'P 1'
#
loop_
_entity.id
_entity.type
_entity.pdbx_description
1 polymer ?
#
loop_
_entity_poly.entity_id
_entity_poly.type
_entity_poly.pdbx_seq_one_letter_code
_entity_poly.pdbx_strand_id
1 'polypeptide(L)'
;MSPESDPPLVAYTLQIISANDLPQRRLKVLGERNVIAKATFEGRSVQTKVCTCSSSAEWRQTFRIEARKTSSVMALQLSRPTHGGSLNCGAEIVISDLLLRCRYGRDAELDLRGIKSGLQGRIKIRMSLSR
;
A
#
# COMPACT_ATOMS: atom_id res chain seq x y z
N MET A 1 1.97 -6.77 39.76
CA MET A 1 2.35 -6.86 38.33
C MET A 1 2.26 -5.46 37.77
N SER A 2 3.38 -4.87 37.37
CA SER A 2 3.36 -3.58 36.64
C SER A 2 2.64 -3.80 35.32
N PRO A 3 1.72 -2.91 34.89
CA PRO A 3 1.24 -2.97 33.52
C PRO A 3 2.46 -2.74 32.64
N GLU A 4 2.87 -3.75 31.87
CA GLU A 4 3.84 -3.55 30.79
C GLU A 4 3.28 -2.41 29.94
N SER A 5 3.91 -1.25 30.05
CA SER A 5 3.43 -0.05 29.37
C SER A 5 3.53 -0.30 27.88
N ASP A 6 2.41 -0.18 27.17
CA ASP A 6 2.39 -0.35 25.71
C ASP A 6 3.50 0.51 25.09
N PRO A 7 4.28 -0.03 24.14
CA PRO A 7 5.34 0.74 23.50
C PRO A 7 4.78 2.03 22.89
N PRO A 8 5.58 3.12 22.91
CA PRO A 8 5.12 4.43 22.46
C PRO A 8 4.75 4.38 20.98
N LEU A 9 3.74 5.17 20.60
CA LEU A 9 3.38 5.34 19.20
C LEU A 9 4.48 6.12 18.49
N VAL A 10 5.04 5.52 17.44
CA VAL A 10 6.04 6.17 16.58
C VAL A 10 5.34 6.66 15.33
N ALA A 11 5.51 7.94 15.00
CA ALA A 11 4.95 8.54 13.80
C ALA A 11 5.83 8.27 12.57
N TYR A 12 5.20 7.87 11.47
CA TYR A 12 5.83 7.66 10.17
C TYR A 12 5.12 8.48 9.10
N THR A 13 5.87 8.84 8.08
CA THR A 13 5.37 9.43 6.84
C THR A 13 5.36 8.32 5.79
N LEU A 14 4.17 7.91 5.37
CA LEU A 14 3.96 6.92 4.30
C LEU A 14 3.50 7.66 3.04
N GLN A 15 4.23 7.50 1.95
CA GLN A 15 3.84 7.98 0.64
C GLN A 15 3.49 6.81 -0.27
N ILE A 16 2.26 6.79 -0.78
CA ILE A 16 1.81 5.85 -1.81
C ILE A 16 1.97 6.56 -3.15
N ILE A 17 2.96 6.13 -3.95
CA ILE A 17 3.41 6.85 -5.13
C ILE A 17 2.61 6.41 -6.35
N SER A 18 2.75 5.14 -6.72
CA SER A 18 2.12 4.59 -7.92
C SER A 18 1.92 3.08 -7.81
N ALA A 19 1.14 2.51 -8.72
CA ALA A 19 1.11 1.08 -8.98
C ALA A 19 1.13 0.83 -10.48
N ASN A 20 2.03 -0.03 -10.93
CA ASN A 20 2.32 -0.30 -12.33
C ASN A 20 2.01 -1.76 -12.68
N ASP A 21 2.03 -2.07 -13.98
CA ASP A 21 1.88 -3.42 -14.52
C ASP A 21 0.59 -4.12 -14.07
N LEU A 22 -0.45 -3.32 -13.88
CA LEU A 22 -1.73 -3.82 -13.42
C LEU A 22 -2.48 -4.55 -14.54
N PRO A 23 -3.23 -5.62 -14.23
CA PRO A 23 -3.89 -6.45 -15.24
C PRO A 23 -4.92 -5.65 -16.05
N GLN A 24 -4.73 -5.58 -17.36
CA GLN A 24 -5.69 -4.92 -18.24
C GLN A 24 -6.97 -5.75 -18.37
N ARG A 25 -8.12 -5.07 -18.53
CA ARG A 25 -9.37 -5.77 -18.85
C ARG A 25 -9.30 -6.30 -20.28
N ARG A 26 -9.68 -7.57 -20.47
CA ARG A 26 -9.72 -8.23 -21.80
C ARG A 26 -10.74 -7.61 -22.77
N LEU A 27 -11.73 -6.88 -22.26
CA LEU A 27 -12.75 -6.19 -23.08
C LEU A 27 -12.26 -4.78 -23.45
N LYS A 28 -11.89 -4.62 -24.74
CA LYS A 28 -11.30 -3.43 -25.37
C LYS A 28 -12.13 -2.13 -25.28
N VAL A 29 -13.37 -2.17 -24.78
CA VAL A 29 -14.33 -1.05 -24.85
C VAL A 29 -14.42 -0.24 -23.54
N LEU A 30 -13.88 -0.74 -22.42
CA LEU A 30 -13.88 -0.08 -21.10
C LEU A 30 -12.47 -0.13 -20.48
N GLY A 31 -11.50 0.46 -21.18
CA GLY A 31 -10.07 0.32 -20.87
C GLY A 31 -9.62 0.95 -19.55
N GLU A 32 -10.39 1.88 -19.00
CA GLU A 32 -10.07 2.55 -17.74
C GLU A 32 -10.81 1.93 -16.55
N ARG A 33 -10.16 1.95 -15.39
CA ARG A 33 -10.71 1.48 -14.13
C ARG A 33 -10.31 2.39 -12.99
N ASN A 34 -11.23 2.52 -12.05
CA ASN A 34 -11.01 3.21 -10.79
C ASN A 34 -10.27 2.28 -9.82
N VAL A 35 -9.12 2.72 -9.33
CA VAL A 35 -8.26 1.99 -8.40
C VAL A 35 -8.01 2.84 -7.16
N ILE A 36 -8.08 2.20 -6.00
CA ILE A 36 -7.65 2.76 -4.72
C ILE A 36 -6.58 1.85 -4.12
N ALA A 37 -5.64 2.45 -3.39
CA ALA A 37 -4.70 1.73 -2.56
C ALA A 37 -5.04 1.98 -1.09
N LYS A 38 -5.12 0.91 -0.31
CA LYS A 38 -5.35 0.92 1.14
C LYS A 38 -4.13 0.32 1.84
N ALA A 39 -3.57 1.04 2.80
CA ALA A 39 -2.54 0.53 3.70
C ALA A 39 -3.16 0.29 5.06
N THR A 40 -2.96 -0.90 5.62
CA THR A 40 -3.48 -1.30 6.94
C THR A 40 -2.32 -1.78 7.82
N PHE A 41 -2.24 -1.30 9.05
CA PHE A 41 -1.20 -1.63 10.02
C PHE A 41 -1.79 -1.49 11.43
N GLU A 42 -1.53 -2.46 12.32
CA GLU A 42 -2.00 -2.42 13.72
C GLU A 42 -3.51 -2.06 13.89
N GLY A 43 -4.37 -2.55 12.98
CA GLY A 43 -5.82 -2.26 12.98
C GLY A 43 -6.22 -0.86 12.49
N ARG A 44 -5.26 0.00 12.14
CA ARG A 44 -5.48 1.31 11.52
C ARG A 44 -5.34 1.20 10.02
N SER A 45 -6.03 2.05 9.26
CA SER A 45 -5.88 2.07 7.81
C SER A 45 -5.96 3.47 7.22
N VAL A 46 -5.19 3.68 6.16
CA VAL A 46 -5.24 4.87 5.31
C VAL A 46 -5.54 4.44 3.89
N GLN A 47 -6.22 5.30 3.14
CA GLN A 47 -6.64 4.99 1.77
C GLN A 47 -6.38 6.18 0.86
N THR A 48 -5.95 5.88 -0.37
CA THR A 48 -5.80 6.90 -1.39
C THR A 48 -7.14 7.37 -1.94
N LYS A 49 -7.11 8.53 -2.61
CA LYS A 49 -8.15 8.91 -3.55
C LYS A 49 -8.23 7.89 -4.69
N VAL A 50 -9.37 7.85 -5.35
CA VAL A 50 -9.58 7.06 -6.55
C VAL A 50 -8.68 7.60 -7.67
N CYS A 51 -7.95 6.70 -8.33
CA CYS A 51 -7.19 6.98 -9.55
C CYS A 51 -7.81 6.18 -10.69
N THR A 52 -8.15 6.85 -11.78
CA THR A 52 -8.64 6.21 -13.01
C THR A 52 -7.44 5.87 -13.89
N CYS A 53 -7.24 4.59 -14.18
CA CYS A 53 -6.12 4.15 -15.00
C CYS A 53 -6.43 2.89 -15.80
N SER A 54 -5.64 2.62 -16.84
CA SER A 54 -5.69 1.39 -17.64
C SER A 54 -4.73 0.32 -17.12
N SER A 55 -3.46 0.67 -16.92
CA SER A 55 -2.39 -0.22 -16.43
C SER A 55 -1.55 0.35 -15.28
N SER A 56 -1.51 1.67 -15.13
CA SER A 56 -0.66 2.35 -14.13
C SER A 56 -1.44 3.43 -13.39
N ALA A 57 -1.57 3.29 -12.07
CA ALA A 57 -2.18 4.28 -11.19
C ALA A 57 -1.10 5.16 -10.56
N GLU A 58 -1.32 6.45 -10.50
CA GLU A 58 -0.42 7.40 -9.84
C GLU A 58 -1.22 8.23 -8.82
N TRP A 59 -0.74 8.26 -7.58
CA TRP A 59 -1.39 8.97 -6.47
C TRP A 59 -0.49 10.05 -5.89
N ARG A 60 0.79 9.74 -5.63
CA ARG A 60 1.75 10.59 -4.89
C ARG A 60 1.19 11.11 -3.56
N GLN A 61 0.33 10.33 -2.91
CA GLN A 61 -0.34 10.75 -1.68
C GLN A 61 0.46 10.39 -0.46
N THR A 62 0.59 11.37 0.44
CA THR A 62 1.33 11.26 1.69
C THR A 62 0.36 11.17 2.86
N PHE A 63 0.61 10.22 3.74
CA PHE A 63 -0.15 9.97 4.95
C PHE A 63 0.79 10.02 6.15
N ARG A 64 0.33 10.65 7.22
CA ARG A 64 0.93 10.46 8.54
C ARG A 64 0.27 9.24 9.17
N ILE A 65 1.09 8.29 9.56
CA ILE A 65 0.67 7.06 10.21
C ILE A 65 1.43 6.89 11.51
N GLU A 66 0.93 6.02 12.38
CA GLU A 66 1.58 5.72 13.65
C GLU A 66 1.54 4.22 13.89
N ALA A 67 2.67 3.65 14.31
CA ALA A 67 2.74 2.25 14.72
C ALA A 67 3.54 2.13 16.01
N ARG A 68 3.15 1.19 16.87
CA ARG A 68 3.81 0.90 18.14
C ARG A 68 5.05 0.04 17.95
N LYS A 69 5.01 -0.91 17.00
CA LYS A 69 6.11 -1.85 16.76
C LYS A 69 6.60 -1.74 15.32
N THR A 70 7.92 -1.61 15.14
CA THR A 70 8.55 -1.69 13.82
C THR A 70 8.50 -3.10 13.23
N SER A 71 8.26 -4.12 14.05
CA SER A 71 8.01 -5.50 13.63
C SER A 71 6.58 -5.74 13.16
N SER A 72 5.69 -4.73 13.22
CA SER A 72 4.33 -4.85 12.73
C SER A 72 4.30 -5.00 11.21
N VAL A 73 3.40 -5.87 10.74
CA VAL A 73 3.14 -6.07 9.32
C VAL A 73 2.21 -4.98 8.82
N MET A 74 2.58 -4.36 7.71
CA MET A 74 1.73 -3.48 6.93
C MET A 74 1.19 -4.24 5.71
N ALA A 75 -0.13 -4.34 5.63
CA ALA A 75 -0.83 -4.90 4.49
C ALA A 75 -1.24 -3.77 3.52
N LEU A 76 -0.81 -3.88 2.27
CA LEU A 76 -1.18 -3.01 1.16
C LEU A 76 -2.17 -3.76 0.29
N GLN A 77 -3.29 -3.13 -0.03
CA GLN A 77 -4.34 -3.69 -0.87
C GLN A 77 -4.73 -2.71 -1.95
N LEU A 78 -4.80 -3.19 -3.19
CA LEU A 78 -5.41 -2.48 -4.29
C LEU A 78 -6.78 -3.06 -4.56
N SER A 79 -7.78 -2.18 -4.59
CA SER A 79 -9.16 -2.55 -4.83
C SER A 79 -9.87 -1.55 -5.74
N ARG A 80 -11.04 -1.95 -6.24
CA ARG A 80 -11.97 -1.04 -6.92
C ARG A 80 -12.92 -0.42 -5.89
N PRO A 81 -13.30 0.86 -6.02
CA PRO A 81 -14.23 1.51 -5.11
C PRO A 81 -15.62 0.86 -5.05
N THR A 82 -16.06 0.25 -6.16
CA THR A 82 -17.37 -0.40 -6.27
C THR A 82 -17.27 -1.91 -6.03
N HIS A 83 -18.14 -2.41 -5.14
CA HIS A 83 -18.33 -3.84 -4.85
C HIS A 83 -18.59 -4.60 -6.16
N GLY A 84 -17.74 -5.58 -6.47
CA GLY A 84 -17.82 -6.38 -7.72
C GLY A 84 -16.58 -6.33 -8.62
N GLY A 85 -15.54 -5.61 -8.22
CA GLY A 85 -14.30 -5.47 -8.99
C GLY A 85 -13.33 -6.65 -8.89
N SER A 86 -12.96 -7.25 -10.02
CA SER A 86 -11.96 -8.33 -10.17
C SER A 86 -10.51 -7.96 -9.78
N LEU A 87 -10.25 -6.73 -9.34
CA LEU A 87 -8.95 -6.30 -8.87
C LEU A 87 -8.95 -6.34 -7.35
N ASN A 88 -8.50 -7.45 -6.81
CA ASN A 88 -8.16 -7.58 -5.40
C ASN A 88 -6.77 -8.21 -5.34
N CYS A 89 -5.76 -7.37 -5.16
CA CYS A 89 -4.38 -7.78 -4.99
C CYS A 89 -3.73 -6.99 -3.88
N GLY A 90 -2.71 -7.57 -3.26
CA GLY A 90 -2.04 -6.95 -2.15
C GLY A 90 -0.60 -7.41 -1.99
N ALA A 91 0.09 -6.71 -1.10
CA ALA A 91 1.42 -7.03 -0.66
C ALA A 91 1.47 -6.84 0.86
N GLU A 92 2.30 -7.62 1.52
CA GLU A 92 2.58 -7.44 2.94
C GLU A 92 4.07 -7.15 3.11
N ILE A 93 4.40 -6.24 4.03
CA ILE A 93 5.78 -5.93 4.37
C ILE A 93 5.87 -5.51 5.83
N VAL A 94 6.93 -5.94 6.51
CA VAL A 94 7.23 -5.49 7.88
C VAL A 94 7.71 -4.04 7.84
N ILE A 95 7.26 -3.21 8.79
CA ILE A 95 7.60 -1.77 8.84
C ILE A 95 9.12 -1.56 8.84
N SER A 96 9.89 -2.32 9.64
CA SER A 96 11.36 -2.25 9.66
C SER A 96 11.98 -2.49 8.29
N ASP A 97 11.50 -3.50 7.58
CA ASP A 97 12.01 -3.86 6.25
C ASP A 97 11.69 -2.79 5.23
N LEU A 98 10.49 -2.20 5.31
CA LEU A 98 10.12 -1.09 4.45
C LEU A 98 10.99 0.15 4.70
N LEU A 99 11.28 0.48 5.96
CA LEU A 99 12.19 1.58 6.31
C LEU A 99 13.59 1.34 5.74
N LEU A 100 14.10 0.11 5.82
CA LEU A 100 15.39 -0.26 5.25
C LEU A 100 15.41 -0.10 3.72
N ARG A 101 14.36 -0.55 3.04
CA ARG A 101 14.21 -0.36 1.58
C ARG A 101 14.13 1.11 1.18
N CYS A 102 13.46 1.92 2.00
CA CYS A 102 13.28 3.36 1.77
C CYS A 102 14.44 4.22 2.29
N ARG A 103 15.49 3.61 2.85
CA ARG A 103 16.65 4.32 3.40
C ARG A 103 17.27 5.22 2.33
N TYR A 104 17.71 6.41 2.76
CA TYR A 104 18.27 7.47 1.90
C TYR A 104 17.27 8.04 0.88
N GLY A 105 15.97 8.03 1.20
CA GLY A 105 14.94 8.62 0.36
C GLY A 105 14.61 7.81 -0.89
N ARG A 106 15.01 6.53 -0.93
CA ARG A 106 14.68 5.61 -2.02
C ARG A 106 13.22 5.19 -1.92
N ASP A 107 12.66 4.84 -3.08
CA ASP A 107 11.33 4.26 -3.15
C ASP A 107 11.45 2.74 -3.08
N ALA A 108 10.55 2.11 -2.33
CA ALA A 108 10.39 0.67 -2.31
C ALA A 108 9.36 0.25 -3.34
N GLU A 109 9.66 -0.82 -4.06
CA GLU A 109 8.71 -1.48 -4.97
C GLU A 109 8.34 -2.86 -4.40
N LEU A 110 7.04 -3.16 -4.40
CA LEU A 110 6.48 -4.39 -3.85
C LEU A 110 5.58 -5.06 -4.88
N ASP A 111 5.77 -6.36 -5.06
CA ASP A 111 4.92 -7.18 -5.92
C ASP A 111 3.53 -7.34 -5.32
N LEU A 112 2.51 -6.94 -6.08
CA LEU A 112 1.12 -7.14 -5.73
C LEU A 112 0.67 -8.52 -6.20
N ARG A 113 0.23 -9.37 -5.26
CA ARG A 113 -0.26 -10.71 -5.56
C ARG A 113 -1.76 -10.78 -5.39
N GLY A 114 -2.44 -11.41 -6.35
CA GLY A 114 -3.87 -11.67 -6.29
C GLY A 114 -4.18 -12.99 -5.57
N ILE A 115 -5.46 -13.23 -5.31
CA ILE A 115 -5.97 -14.47 -4.68
C ILE A 115 -5.58 -15.72 -5.48
N LYS A 116 -5.47 -15.62 -6.80
CA LYS A 116 -5.07 -16.72 -7.70
C LYS A 116 -3.54 -16.82 -7.90
N SER A 117 -2.76 -16.44 -6.89
CA SER A 117 -1.28 -16.51 -6.76
C SER A 117 -0.42 -15.79 -7.82
N GLY A 118 -0.99 -15.30 -8.93
CA GLY A 118 -0.25 -14.57 -9.96
C GLY A 118 0.11 -13.14 -9.55
N LEU A 119 1.25 -12.67 -10.04
CA LEU A 119 1.65 -11.25 -9.99
C LEU A 119 0.59 -10.41 -10.72
N GLN A 120 0.03 -9.43 -10.03
CA GLN A 120 -1.02 -8.52 -10.52
C GLN A 120 -0.50 -7.08 -10.71
N GLY A 121 0.81 -6.88 -10.60
CA GLY A 121 1.46 -5.59 -10.75
C GLY A 121 2.42 -5.30 -9.61
N ARG A 122 2.93 -4.07 -9.56
CA ARG A 122 3.88 -3.62 -8.55
C ARG A 122 3.43 -2.30 -7.97
N ILE A 123 3.51 -2.13 -6.66
CA ILE A 123 3.24 -0.86 -5.98
C ILE A 123 4.55 -0.20 -5.57
N LYS A 124 4.66 1.08 -5.86
CA LYS A 124 5.78 1.94 -5.47
C LYS A 124 5.37 2.81 -4.30
N ILE A 125 6.10 2.71 -3.21
CA ILE A 125 5.83 3.43 -1.96
C ILE A 125 7.13 3.95 -1.34
N ARG A 126 7.01 4.93 -0.45
CA ARG A 126 8.12 5.42 0.36
C ARG A 126 7.68 5.55 1.81
N MET A 127 8.54 5.20 2.74
CA MET A 127 8.29 5.40 4.16
C MET A 127 9.50 5.96 4.87
N SER A 128 9.27 6.91 5.76
CA SER A 128 10.30 7.47 6.65
C SER A 128 9.71 7.74 8.02
N LEU A 129 10.57 7.85 9.03
CA LEU A 129 10.18 8.40 10.32
C LEU A 129 9.70 9.84 10.13
N SER A 130 8.56 10.19 10.75
CA SER A 130 8.13 11.58 10.84
C SER A 130 8.96 12.24 11.92
N ARG A 131 9.65 13.33 11.57
CA ARG A 131 10.30 14.22 12.55
C ARG A 131 9.27 15.11 13.21
#